data_AF-M5C9T0-F1
#
_entry.id   AF-M5C9T0-F1
#
_cell.length_a   1.000
_cell.length_b   1.000
_cell.length_c   1.000
_cell.angle_alpha   90.00
_cell.angle_beta   90.00
_cell.angle_gamma   90.00
#
_symmetry.space_group_name_H-M   'P 1'
#
loop_
_entity.id
_entity.type
_entity.pdbx_description
1 polymer ?
#
loop_
_entity_poly.entity_id
_entity_poly.type
_entity_poly.pdbx_seq_one_letter_code
_entity_poly.pdbx_strand_id
1 'polypeptide(L)'
;MLDGSNPKTGKIWKKVAMEFTYDGCRMTHKFLVSPIGHHSAILGIKWLEQEQPDIDWSSRQLSFPIPHSTFTHIAQEEEADDNPLEGIPAQYHEFAKVFGEEEFNKLPPH
;
A
#
# COMPACT_ATOMS: atom_id res chain seq x y z
N MET A 1 3.32 21.67 29.72
CA MET A 1 3.80 20.63 28.77
C MET A 1 2.72 20.47 27.71
N LEU A 2 3.01 19.87 26.54
CA LEU A 2 2.06 19.87 25.41
C LEU A 2 0.76 19.10 25.70
N ASP A 3 0.75 18.32 26.78
CA ASP A 3 -0.35 17.52 27.32
C ASP A 3 -1.09 18.21 28.50
N GLY A 4 -0.83 19.49 28.78
CA GLY A 4 -1.47 20.23 29.87
C GLY A 4 -0.87 20.01 31.27
N SER A 5 0.15 19.16 31.41
CA SER A 5 0.82 18.93 32.71
C SER A 5 1.97 19.92 32.98
N ASN A 6 2.41 20.00 34.24
CA ASN A 6 3.46 20.93 34.66
C ASN A 6 4.84 20.55 34.07
N PRO A 7 5.50 21.45 33.34
CA PRO A 7 6.78 21.13 32.70
C PRO A 7 7.89 20.99 33.73
N LYS A 8 8.56 19.84 33.76
CA LYS A 8 9.88 19.68 34.41
C LYS A 8 10.95 20.11 33.42
N THR A 9 11.30 21.40 33.44
CA THR A 9 12.51 22.00 32.82
C THR A 9 12.79 21.59 31.37
N GLY A 10 12.27 22.39 30.43
CA GLY A 10 12.48 22.23 29.00
C GLY A 10 13.89 22.58 28.54
N LYS A 11 14.67 21.57 28.17
CA LYS A 11 15.73 21.71 27.18
C LYS A 11 15.52 20.61 26.14
N ILE A 12 15.80 20.93 24.89
CA ILE A 12 15.74 19.99 23.76
C ILE A 12 17.16 19.47 23.61
N TRP A 13 17.39 18.19 23.85
CA TRP A 13 18.76 17.68 24.04
C TRP A 13 19.24 16.76 22.92
N LYS A 14 18.35 16.27 22.04
CA LYS A 14 18.71 15.29 21.01
C LYS A 14 17.73 15.33 19.85
N LYS A 15 18.25 15.13 18.63
CA LYS A 15 17.46 14.85 17.43
C LYS A 15 17.74 13.42 17.00
N VAL A 16 16.70 12.63 16.77
CA VAL A 16 16.82 11.20 16.44
C VAL A 16 15.98 10.89 15.20
N ALA A 17 16.50 10.04 14.31
CA ALA A 17 15.70 9.45 13.24
C ALA A 17 14.97 8.24 13.81
N MET A 18 13.65 8.20 13.68
CA MET A 18 12.81 7.13 14.19
C MET A 18 11.92 6.63 13.06
N GLU A 19 11.82 5.31 12.97
CA GLU A 19 10.90 4.62 12.06
C GLU A 19 9.64 4.23 12.82
N PHE A 20 8.50 4.39 12.17
CA PHE A 20 7.21 3.91 12.67
C PHE A 20 6.31 3.48 11.51
N THR A 21 5.30 2.68 11.82
CA THR A 21 4.35 2.15 10.86
C THR A 21 2.94 2.54 11.27
N TYR A 22 2.14 3.01 10.32
CA TYR A 22 0.72 3.30 10.50
C TYR A 22 -0.03 2.90 9.22
N ASP A 23 -1.15 2.20 9.36
CA ASP A 23 -1.99 1.78 8.23
C ASP A 23 -1.21 1.04 7.12
N GLY A 24 -0.25 0.20 7.52
CA GLY A 24 0.66 -0.51 6.60
C GLY A 24 1.77 0.35 5.97
N CYS A 25 1.72 1.67 6.12
CA CYS A 25 2.75 2.60 5.64
C CYS A 25 3.88 2.73 6.66
N ARG A 26 5.09 2.30 6.27
CA ARG A 26 6.30 2.45 7.10
C ARG A 26 7.05 3.72 6.71
N MET A 27 7.35 4.57 7.69
CA MET A 27 7.94 5.88 7.47
C MET A 27 9.03 6.20 8.49
N THR A 28 10.01 7.01 8.06
CA THR A 28 11.15 7.40 8.89
C THR A 28 11.26 8.92 8.97
N HIS A 29 11.21 9.47 10.18
CA HIS A 29 11.22 10.91 10.43
C HIS A 29 12.20 11.30 11.53
N LYS A 30 12.67 12.56 11.50
CA LYS A 30 13.57 13.09 12.53
C LYS A 30 12.79 13.81 13.63
N PHE A 31 12.83 13.27 14.84
CA PHE A 31 12.17 13.80 16.03
C PHE A 31 13.12 14.56 16.95
N LEU A 32 12.59 15.58 17.62
CA LEU A 32 13.25 16.23 18.75
C LEU A 32 12.84 15.51 20.04
N VAL A 33 13.81 15.20 20.89
CA VAL A 33 13.57 14.50 22.15
C VAL A 33 13.43 15.49 23.29
N SER A 34 12.25 15.50 23.91
CA SER A 34 11.95 16.27 25.12
C SER A 34 10.90 15.53 25.96
N PRO A 35 10.80 15.83 27.27
CA PRO A 35 9.64 15.44 28.06
C PRO A 35 8.39 16.12 27.47
N ILE A 36 7.52 15.34 26.84
CA ILE A 36 6.24 15.81 26.25
C ILE A 36 5.01 15.27 26.98
N GLY A 37 5.22 14.50 28.05
CA GLY A 37 4.17 14.05 28.94
C GLY A 37 3.62 12.69 28.58
N HIS A 38 2.30 12.58 28.50
CA HIS A 38 1.61 11.30 28.34
C HIS A 38 1.66 10.74 26.90
N HIS A 39 2.20 11.51 25.96
CA HIS A 39 2.35 11.09 24.57
C HIS A 39 3.77 10.57 24.31
N SER A 40 3.89 9.52 23.50
CA SER A 40 5.18 8.99 23.08
C SER A 40 5.84 9.82 21.98
N ALA A 41 5.04 10.39 21.08
CA ALA A 41 5.50 11.23 19.98
C ALA A 41 4.37 12.18 19.54
N ILE A 42 4.74 13.29 18.90
CA ILE A 42 3.81 14.24 18.29
C ILE A 42 4.25 14.45 16.84
N LEU A 43 3.32 14.20 15.91
CA LEU A 43 3.51 14.45 14.49
C LEU A 43 2.99 15.85 14.18
N GLY A 44 3.91 16.78 13.93
CA GLY A 44 3.59 18.18 13.63
C GLY A 44 3.36 18.45 12.15
N ILE A 45 3.24 19.73 11.80
CA ILE A 45 2.92 20.16 10.43
C ILE A 45 3.90 19.67 9.36
N LYS A 46 5.19 19.55 9.68
CA LYS A 46 6.21 19.05 8.74
C LYS A 46 5.93 17.62 8.28
N TRP A 47 5.39 16.81 9.19
CA TRP A 47 5.00 15.44 8.89
C TRP A 47 3.75 15.42 8.00
N LEU A 48 2.76 16.26 8.33
CA LEU A 48 1.53 16.42 7.55
C LEU A 48 1.80 16.87 6.11
N GLU A 49 2.69 17.85 5.92
CA GLU A 49 3.07 18.35 4.59
C GLU A 49 3.82 17.29 3.76
N GLN A 50 4.62 16.45 4.40
CA GLN A 50 5.44 15.46 3.71
C GLN A 50 4.64 14.22 3.32
N GLU A 51 3.90 13.64 4.27
CA GLU A 51 3.19 12.37 4.06
C GLU A 51 1.77 12.57 3.51
N GLN A 52 1.25 13.81 3.52
CA GLN A 52 -0.06 14.22 3.00
C GLN A 52 -1.18 13.21 3.26
N PRO A 53 -1.40 12.81 4.53
CA PRO A 53 -2.48 11.90 4.85
C PRO A 53 -3.84 12.59 4.75
N ASP A 54 -4.87 11.78 4.50
CA ASP A 54 -6.25 12.22 4.62
C ASP A 54 -6.67 12.21 6.09
N ILE A 55 -7.18 13.34 6.59
CA ILE A 55 -7.63 13.49 7.97
C ILE A 55 -9.12 13.74 8.00
N ASP A 56 -9.86 12.79 8.57
CA ASP A 56 -11.25 13.02 8.93
C ASP A 56 -11.31 13.59 10.36
N TRP A 57 -11.50 14.90 10.44
CA TRP A 57 -11.61 15.63 11.71
C TRP A 57 -12.83 15.26 12.53
N SER A 58 -13.90 14.76 11.91
CA SER A 58 -15.14 14.40 12.59
C SER A 58 -14.97 13.07 13.33
N SER A 59 -14.39 12.08 12.67
CA SER A 59 -14.10 10.77 13.26
C SER A 59 -12.75 10.71 13.99
N ARG A 60 -11.90 11.74 13.83
CA ARG A 60 -10.52 11.80 14.34
C ARG A 60 -9.66 10.65 13.83
N GLN A 61 -9.91 10.23 12.59
CA GLN A 61 -9.16 9.18 11.92
C GLN A 61 -8.21 9.78 10.89
N LEU A 62 -7.15 9.02 10.62
CA LEU A 62 -6.15 9.34 9.61
C LEU A 62 -5.99 8.13 8.70
N SER A 63 -5.93 8.35 7.40
CA SER A 63 -5.72 7.31 6.39
C SER A 63 -4.73 7.78 5.32
N PHE A 64 -4.10 6.84 4.64
CA PHE A 64 -3.30 7.15 3.46
C PHE A 64 -4.10 6.87 2.19
N PRO A 65 -3.98 7.72 1.15
CA PRO A 65 -4.57 7.41 -0.13
C PRO A 65 -3.93 6.11 -0.63
N ILE A 66 -4.78 5.11 -0.85
CA ILE A 66 -4.35 3.88 -1.51
C ILE A 66 -3.84 4.33 -2.88
N PRO A 67 -2.55 4.13 -3.21
CA PRO A 67 -2.11 4.40 -4.56
C PRO A 67 -3.01 3.55 -5.43
N HIS A 68 -3.79 4.18 -6.31
CA HIS A 68 -4.59 3.46 -7.30
C HIS A 68 -3.61 2.56 -8.02
N SER A 69 -3.53 1.31 -7.58
CA SER A 69 -2.77 0.28 -8.25
C SER A 69 -3.42 0.28 -9.61
N THR A 70 -2.71 0.82 -10.60
CA THR A 70 -3.17 0.91 -11.99
C THR A 70 -3.74 -0.45 -12.26
N PHE A 71 -5.06 -0.54 -12.46
CA PHE A 71 -5.80 -1.78 -12.57
C PHE A 71 -4.90 -2.77 -13.30
N THR A 72 -4.27 -3.69 -12.56
CA THR A 72 -3.61 -4.79 -13.21
C THR A 72 -4.78 -5.45 -13.89
N HIS A 73 -4.81 -5.35 -15.22
CA HIS A 73 -5.66 -6.21 -16.03
C HIS A 73 -5.25 -7.62 -15.63
N ILE A 74 -5.87 -8.15 -14.57
CA ILE A 74 -6.04 -9.57 -14.41
C ILE A 74 -6.72 -9.93 -15.72
N ALA A 75 -6.06 -10.76 -16.53
CA ALA A 75 -6.57 -11.21 -17.80
C ALA A 75 -7.96 -11.81 -17.57
N GLN A 76 -8.99 -11.00 -17.71
CA GLN A 76 -10.38 -11.39 -17.67
C GLN A 76 -10.75 -11.51 -19.14
N GLU A 77 -10.92 -12.77 -19.57
CA GLU A 77 -11.62 -13.18 -20.79
C GLU A 77 -11.36 -12.26 -21.97
N GLU A 78 -10.16 -12.36 -22.54
CA GLU A 78 -9.98 -11.98 -23.94
C GLU A 78 -10.98 -12.81 -24.73
N GLU A 79 -11.95 -12.11 -25.36
CA GLU A 79 -12.89 -12.64 -26.34
C GLU A 79 -12.18 -13.74 -27.13
N ALA A 80 -12.67 -14.98 -27.02
CA ALA A 80 -12.06 -16.10 -27.71
C ALA A 80 -11.91 -15.72 -29.19
N ASP A 81 -10.66 -15.58 -29.64
CA ASP A 81 -10.36 -15.28 -31.04
C ASP A 81 -11.07 -16.33 -31.90
N ASP A 82 -11.87 -15.88 -32.87
CA ASP A 82 -12.60 -16.76 -33.80
C ASP A 82 -11.63 -17.67 -34.58
N ASN A 83 -10.33 -17.34 -34.63
CA ASN A 83 -9.29 -18.13 -35.27
C ASN A 83 -8.07 -18.40 -34.36
N PRO A 84 -8.19 -19.25 -33.34
CA PRO A 84 -7.15 -19.48 -32.33
C PRO A 84 -5.88 -20.16 -32.87
N LEU A 85 -5.87 -20.54 -34.16
CA LEU A 85 -4.75 -21.19 -34.83
C LEU A 85 -3.95 -20.23 -35.73
N GLU A 86 -4.39 -18.97 -35.84
CA GLU A 86 -3.68 -17.95 -36.60
C GLU A 86 -2.33 -17.64 -35.96
N GLY A 87 -1.24 -17.79 -36.73
CA GLY A 87 0.12 -17.60 -36.22
C GLY A 87 0.71 -18.80 -35.48
N ILE A 88 -0.06 -19.86 -35.19
CA ILE A 88 0.48 -21.11 -34.62
C ILE A 88 1.05 -21.98 -35.73
N PRO A 89 2.31 -22.47 -35.61
CA PRO A 89 2.88 -23.39 -36.59
C PRO A 89 2.07 -24.69 -36.71
N ALA A 90 1.85 -25.17 -37.94
CA ALA A 90 0.97 -26.31 -38.24
C ALA A 90 1.29 -27.60 -37.45
N GLN A 91 2.55 -27.81 -37.08
CA GLN A 91 2.96 -28.96 -36.25
C GLN A 91 2.34 -28.98 -34.84
N TYR A 92 1.82 -27.85 -34.36
CA TYR A 92 1.15 -27.73 -33.06
C TYR A 92 -0.38 -27.75 -33.17
N HIS A 93 -0.95 -27.81 -34.39
CA HIS A 93 -2.40 -27.84 -34.58
C HIS A 93 -3.05 -29.11 -34.03
N GLU A 94 -2.30 -30.20 -33.85
CA GLU A 94 -2.81 -31.40 -33.17
C GLU A 94 -3.18 -31.14 -31.69
N PHE A 95 -2.61 -30.09 -31.10
CA PHE A 95 -2.88 -29.66 -29.73
C PHE A 95 -3.83 -28.47 -29.65
N ALA A 96 -4.48 -28.07 -30.76
CA ALA A 96 -5.46 -26.98 -30.80
C ALA A 96 -6.46 -27.03 -29.64
N LYS A 97 -6.89 -28.24 -29.27
CA LYS A 97 -7.81 -28.49 -28.17
C LYS A 97 -7.30 -28.03 -26.79
N VAL A 98 -5.98 -28.06 -26.55
CA VAL A 98 -5.35 -27.62 -25.29
C VAL A 98 -5.46 -26.11 -25.12
N PHE A 99 -5.53 -25.38 -26.22
CA PHE A 99 -5.68 -23.93 -26.24
C PHE A 99 -7.15 -23.49 -26.27
N GLY A 100 -8.10 -24.44 -26.34
CA GLY A 100 -9.53 -24.17 -26.26
C GLY A 100 -10.03 -24.06 -24.82
N GLU A 101 -11.06 -23.26 -24.62
CA GLU A 101 -11.68 -22.97 -23.31
C GLU A 101 -12.12 -24.24 -22.55
N GLU A 102 -12.51 -25.30 -23.27
CA GLU A 102 -12.99 -26.56 -22.70
C GLU A 102 -11.94 -27.31 -21.85
N GLU A 103 -10.66 -27.20 -22.17
CA GLU A 103 -9.57 -27.87 -21.44
C GLU A 103 -8.87 -26.93 -20.45
N PHE A 104 -8.88 -25.61 -20.69
CA PHE A 104 -8.29 -24.61 -19.79
C PHE A 104 -8.95 -24.58 -18.40
N ASN A 105 -10.27 -24.79 -18.34
CA ASN A 105 -11.05 -24.75 -17.10
C ASN A 105 -11.09 -26.08 -16.32
N LYS A 106 -10.37 -27.11 -16.78
CA LYS A 106 -10.32 -28.41 -16.11
C LYS A 106 -9.04 -28.55 -15.30
N LEU A 107 -9.18 -28.84 -14.02
CA LEU A 107 -8.04 -29.21 -13.17
C LEU A 107 -7.54 -30.62 -13.56
N PRO A 108 -6.22 -30.88 -13.54
CA PRO A 108 -5.68 -32.20 -13.84
C PRO A 108 -6.18 -33.23 -12.80
N PRO A 109 -6.52 -34.46 -13.23
CA PRO A 109 -6.93 -35.52 -12.32
C PRO A 109 -5.76 -35.93 -11.40
N HIS A 110 -6.07 -36.23 -10.14
CA HIS A 110 -5.12 -36.66 -9.10
C HIS A 110 -4.87 -38.17 -9.11
#